data_AF-A0A7V7VNV5-F1
#
_entry.id   AF-A0A7V7VNV5-F1
#
_cell.length_a   1.000
_cell.length_b   1.000
_cell.length_c   1.000
_cell.angle_alpha   90.00
_cell.angle_beta   90.00
_cell.angle_gamma   90.00
#
_symmetry.space_group_name_H-M   'P 1'
#
loop_
_entity.id
_entity.type
_entity.pdbx_description
1 polymer ?
#
loop_
_entity_poly.entity_id
_entity_poly.type
_entity_poly.pdbx_seq_one_letter_code
_entity_poly.pdbx_strand_id
1 'polypeptide(L)'
;MTNNPHPFHRFAGTLLWGNSIALSWLWGLGLFFSVQFTVDFGFFGLLTFVILNCCGLFLFGYITHHIAQRSEGSESLANFFNQWSRPFRLAFFLYQILAITLTIFALIRYAWQPLHFQPNVLYLPLTTLVILAGSILFGEEFNIRRIKYSHGCLFLLIAGAIGIILSHVGTAYWEALPIPGRLSTHDLNFYGYLVPICIGFLIGPWLDLQQWQRAIQIRRENLSITLSYAFGAVIFGLVLLFHGALALWALSGGASRLIHTGIAGYTYSEDLLTRVFSEASSRSPWLFGAYMTFLVVCGLTTLDSGYIALRWFLKSNANRSSHPIFSLIPSWFLTSPILPFLFCGIVAVSAAAIELELEYFMIFYATFFVGYEALSIGRAFMNGPVNVIPQVKMFCIGSLAVVIFSYGYFLHQPIFQILGSLMPLGYVFWLMLKPMAAEDFTVGNEELEETSLLQSAPVVLMKTTTLATHIPTNDTLTHSITGHFEDKWFIHTFIATYADTNSVGNVYFGMYAMWVGKTRELFFNQVMPKFNLRETPYYILTRSFEHKFVRETREFETVSVRIRIASYNRKFVTLEHEIYDSQGHLLGKGNQGLLFVSSTNYKMLDIPQDVVSAFIAHT
;
A
#
# COMPACT_ATOMS: atom_id res chain seq x y z
N MET A 1 19.97 -29.41 -9.01
CA MET A 1 20.41 -28.95 -10.35
C MET A 1 19.56 -27.76 -10.74
N THR A 2 20.07 -26.54 -10.54
CA THR A 2 19.37 -25.30 -10.89
C THR A 2 19.52 -25.08 -12.39
N ASN A 3 18.44 -25.30 -13.16
CA ASN A 3 18.35 -24.90 -14.56
C ASN A 3 18.51 -23.37 -14.63
N ASN A 4 19.73 -22.89 -14.82
CA ASN A 4 19.95 -21.51 -15.21
C ASN A 4 19.39 -21.37 -16.64
N PRO A 5 18.33 -20.58 -16.87
CA PRO A 5 17.80 -20.42 -18.21
C PRO A 5 18.89 -19.86 -19.12
N HIS A 6 18.98 -20.40 -20.34
CA HIS A 6 19.93 -19.98 -21.37
C HIS A 6 19.97 -18.44 -21.50
N PRO A 7 21.13 -17.80 -21.75
CA PRO A 7 21.26 -16.35 -21.83
C PRO A 7 20.22 -15.67 -22.74
N PHE A 8 19.88 -16.31 -23.85
CA PHE A 8 18.84 -15.85 -24.78
C PHE A 8 17.45 -15.73 -24.12
N HIS A 9 17.03 -16.73 -23.32
CA HIS A 9 15.75 -16.68 -22.62
C HIS A 9 15.71 -15.57 -21.56
N ARG A 10 16.84 -15.28 -20.92
CA ARG A 10 16.93 -14.17 -19.95
C ARG A 10 16.79 -12.82 -20.64
N PHE A 11 17.47 -12.65 -21.77
CA PHE A 11 17.39 -11.43 -22.56
C PHE A 11 15.97 -11.20 -23.12
N ALA A 12 15.37 -12.23 -23.73
CA ALA A 12 13.99 -12.17 -24.21
C ALA A 12 12.99 -11.86 -23.09
N GLY A 13 13.17 -12.47 -21.90
CA GLY A 13 12.36 -12.16 -20.72
C GLY A 13 12.50 -10.70 -20.27
N THR A 14 13.71 -10.14 -20.31
CA THR A 14 13.99 -8.74 -19.97
C THR A 14 13.29 -7.79 -20.95
N LEU A 15 13.31 -8.09 -22.25
CA LEU A 15 12.61 -7.29 -23.27
C LEU A 15 11.09 -7.33 -23.09
N LEU A 16 10.50 -8.51 -22.85
CA LEU A 16 9.06 -8.64 -22.60
C LEU A 16 8.61 -7.87 -21.36
N TRP A 17 9.43 -7.87 -20.31
CA TRP A 17 9.17 -7.05 -19.13
C TRP A 17 9.32 -5.56 -19.40
N GLY A 18 10.34 -5.14 -20.17
CA GLY A 18 10.47 -3.76 -20.60
C GLY A 18 9.24 -3.27 -21.36
N ASN A 19 8.73 -4.08 -22.29
CA ASN A 19 7.48 -3.78 -22.97
C ASN A 19 6.30 -3.63 -22.00
N SER A 20 6.10 -4.57 -21.07
CA SER A 20 5.01 -4.47 -20.09
C SER A 20 5.14 -3.25 -19.16
N ILE A 21 6.37 -2.87 -18.79
CA ILE A 21 6.63 -1.65 -18.02
C ILE A 21 6.16 -0.43 -18.81
N ALA A 22 6.57 -0.32 -20.08
CA ALA A 22 6.17 0.80 -20.94
C ALA A 22 4.65 0.91 -21.07
N LEU A 23 4.00 -0.18 -21.48
CA LEU A 23 2.56 -0.23 -21.79
C LEU A 23 1.66 0.02 -20.58
N SER A 24 2.15 -0.29 -19.39
CA SER A 24 1.44 -0.02 -18.14
C SER A 24 1.48 1.43 -17.67
N TRP A 25 2.44 2.19 -18.19
CA TRP A 25 2.65 3.61 -17.86
C TRP A 25 2.14 4.52 -18.97
N LEU A 26 1.45 4.00 -20.00
CA LEU A 26 0.77 4.80 -21.03
C LEU A 26 -0.61 5.28 -20.56
N TRP A 27 -0.70 5.68 -19.30
CA TRP A 27 -1.90 6.21 -18.69
C TRP A 27 -2.32 7.56 -19.28
N GLY A 28 -3.53 8.01 -18.95
CA GLY A 28 -4.15 9.19 -19.58
C GLY A 28 -3.27 10.45 -19.53
N LEU A 29 -2.47 10.61 -18.48
CA LEU A 29 -1.52 11.70 -18.33
C LEU A 29 -0.36 11.57 -19.32
N GLY A 30 0.24 10.38 -19.48
CA GLY A 30 1.32 10.16 -20.44
C GLY A 30 0.89 10.45 -21.88
N LEU A 31 -0.28 9.95 -22.30
CA LEU A 31 -0.76 10.10 -23.67
C LEU A 31 -1.28 11.50 -23.98
N PHE A 32 -2.34 11.93 -23.29
CA PHE A 32 -3.08 13.13 -23.69
C PHE A 32 -2.39 14.42 -23.27
N PHE A 33 -1.79 14.44 -22.08
CA PHE A 33 -1.06 15.63 -21.64
C PHE A 33 0.23 15.85 -22.44
N SER A 34 0.82 14.81 -23.05
CA SER A 34 1.94 15.00 -23.97
C SER A 34 1.54 15.80 -25.21
N VAL A 35 0.31 15.63 -25.70
CA VAL A 35 -0.25 16.43 -26.80
C VAL A 35 -0.40 17.88 -26.35
N GLN A 36 -1.04 18.12 -25.20
CA GLN A 36 -1.21 19.46 -24.63
C GLN A 36 0.13 20.18 -24.48
N PHE A 37 1.09 19.55 -23.80
CA PHE A 37 2.38 20.14 -23.52
C PHE A 37 3.20 20.40 -24.80
N THR A 38 3.01 19.58 -25.83
CA THR A 38 3.65 19.78 -27.14
C THR A 38 3.02 20.93 -27.92
N VAL A 39 1.70 21.07 -27.90
CA VAL A 39 1.00 22.19 -28.55
C VAL A 39 1.40 23.53 -27.89
N ASP A 40 1.52 23.53 -26.57
CA ASP A 40 1.91 24.71 -25.82
C ASP A 40 3.38 25.07 -25.97
N PHE A 41 4.31 24.12 -25.88
CA PHE A 41 5.76 24.42 -25.78
C PHE A 41 6.61 23.84 -26.92
N GLY A 42 5.97 23.28 -27.95
CA GLY A 42 6.62 22.74 -29.14
C GLY A 42 7.43 21.47 -28.86
N PHE A 43 8.32 21.15 -29.78
CA PHE A 43 9.19 19.97 -29.65
C PHE A 43 10.12 20.03 -28.43
N PHE A 44 10.54 21.24 -28.02
CA PHE A 44 11.35 21.41 -26.81
C PHE A 44 10.58 20.99 -25.54
N GLY A 45 9.31 21.42 -25.44
CA GLY A 45 8.40 20.98 -24.38
C GLY A 45 8.24 19.46 -24.38
N LEU A 46 7.96 18.88 -25.54
CA LEU A 46 7.84 17.43 -25.70
C LEU A 46 9.09 16.68 -25.20
N LEU A 47 10.29 17.11 -25.60
CA LEU A 47 11.54 16.48 -25.17
C LEU A 47 11.70 16.55 -23.66
N THR A 48 11.40 17.71 -23.05
CA THR A 48 11.53 17.88 -21.61
C THR A 48 10.55 16.97 -20.86
N PHE A 49 9.30 16.89 -21.33
CA PHE A 49 8.29 15.99 -20.80
C PHE A 49 8.70 14.52 -20.89
N VAL A 50 9.13 14.06 -22.07
CA VAL A 50 9.49 12.67 -22.32
C VAL A 50 10.74 12.27 -21.52
N ILE A 51 11.79 13.09 -21.56
CA ILE A 51 13.07 12.78 -20.90
C ILE A 51 12.85 12.61 -19.39
N LEU A 52 12.10 13.51 -18.76
CA LEU A 52 11.83 13.44 -17.32
C LEU A 52 11.06 12.17 -16.93
N ASN A 53 10.02 11.81 -17.67
CA ASN A 53 9.28 10.56 -17.42
C ASN A 53 10.17 9.32 -17.60
N CYS A 54 10.95 9.26 -18.69
CA CYS A 54 11.88 8.15 -18.96
C CYS A 54 12.91 8.02 -17.84
N CYS A 55 13.46 9.15 -17.37
CA CYS A 55 14.37 9.18 -16.25
C CYS A 55 13.73 8.66 -14.96
N GLY A 56 12.49 9.06 -14.64
CA GLY A 56 11.76 8.56 -13.47
C GLY A 56 11.59 7.04 -13.48
N LEU A 57 11.12 6.47 -14.60
CA LEU A 57 11.00 5.02 -14.77
C LEU A 57 12.35 4.29 -14.62
N PHE A 58 13.39 4.79 -15.30
CA PHE A 58 14.71 4.20 -15.22
C PHE A 58 15.27 4.24 -13.79
N LEU A 59 15.18 5.39 -13.11
CA LEU A 59 15.66 5.58 -11.74
C LEU A 59 14.95 4.65 -10.76
N PHE A 60 13.63 4.49 -10.89
CA PHE A 60 12.88 3.51 -10.10
C PHE A 60 13.43 2.09 -10.28
N GLY A 61 13.62 1.65 -11.53
CA GLY A 61 14.17 0.32 -11.83
C GLY A 61 15.59 0.12 -11.31
N TYR A 62 16.45 1.14 -11.47
CA TYR A 62 17.82 1.13 -10.98
C TYR A 62 17.89 1.04 -9.45
N ILE A 63 17.11 1.88 -8.76
CA ILE A 63 17.10 1.93 -7.29
C ILE A 63 16.51 0.64 -6.71
N THR A 64 15.37 0.17 -7.22
CA THR A 64 14.75 -1.08 -6.74
C THR A 64 15.62 -2.30 -6.99
N HIS A 65 16.45 -2.30 -8.05
CA HIS A 65 17.46 -3.32 -8.26
C HIS A 65 18.49 -3.34 -7.14
N HIS A 66 19.03 -2.17 -6.76
CA HIS A 66 19.97 -2.05 -5.64
C HIS A 66 19.35 -2.48 -4.31
N ILE A 67 18.09 -2.12 -4.06
CA ILE A 67 17.36 -2.57 -2.87
C ILE A 67 17.22 -4.10 -2.86
N ALA A 68 16.85 -4.69 -4.00
CA ALA A 68 16.69 -6.13 -4.13
C ALA A 68 17.99 -6.93 -3.90
N GLN A 69 19.15 -6.32 -4.13
CA GLN A 69 20.47 -6.93 -3.94
C GLN A 69 20.94 -6.91 -2.47
N ARG A 70 20.32 -6.13 -1.58
CA ARG A 70 20.70 -6.08 -0.15
C ARG A 70 20.42 -7.36 0.62
N SER A 71 19.62 -8.27 0.06
CA SER A 71 19.30 -9.55 0.66
C SER A 71 19.26 -10.63 -0.41
N GLU A 72 19.72 -11.83 -0.04
CA GLU A 72 19.70 -12.98 -0.94
C GLU A 72 18.28 -13.51 -1.13
N GLY A 73 18.07 -14.21 -2.26
CA GLY A 73 16.80 -14.83 -2.60
C GLY A 73 15.94 -14.04 -3.57
N SER A 74 15.05 -14.77 -4.24
CA SER A 74 14.11 -14.27 -5.25
C SER A 74 12.96 -13.46 -4.64
N GLU A 75 12.70 -13.63 -3.34
CA GLU A 75 11.67 -12.91 -2.58
C GLU A 75 12.20 -11.67 -1.83
N SER A 76 13.48 -11.33 -1.99
CA SER A 76 14.13 -10.23 -1.24
C SER A 76 13.36 -8.91 -1.37
N LEU A 77 13.03 -8.52 -2.60
CA LEU A 77 12.30 -7.28 -2.88
C LEU A 77 10.84 -7.34 -2.40
N ALA A 78 10.18 -8.49 -2.49
CA ALA A 78 8.83 -8.66 -1.99
C ALA A 78 8.78 -8.49 -0.47
N ASN A 79 9.72 -9.11 0.24
CA ASN A 79 9.85 -9.01 1.69
C ASN A 79 10.13 -7.57 2.13
N PHE A 80 11.05 -6.88 1.44
CA PHE A 80 11.30 -5.46 1.64
C PHE A 80 10.01 -4.64 1.49
N PHE A 81 9.35 -4.73 0.33
CA PHE A 81 8.13 -3.97 0.04
C PHE A 81 7.04 -4.21 1.09
N ASN A 82 6.86 -5.46 1.51
CA ASN A 82 5.84 -5.84 2.50
C ASN A 82 6.02 -5.22 3.89
N GLN A 83 7.26 -4.91 4.27
CA GLN A 83 7.57 -4.25 5.54
C GLN A 83 7.56 -2.74 5.37
N TRP A 84 8.24 -2.23 4.34
CA TRP A 84 8.44 -0.81 4.06
C TRP A 84 7.15 -0.08 3.62
N SER A 85 6.25 -0.73 2.88
CA SER A 85 5.02 -0.10 2.36
C SER A 85 3.90 0.07 3.39
N ARG A 86 4.00 -0.57 4.56
CA ARG A 86 2.94 -0.58 5.59
C ARG A 86 2.39 0.81 5.94
N PRO A 87 3.23 1.82 6.23
CA PRO A 87 2.72 3.15 6.56
C PRO A 87 2.21 3.91 5.33
N PHE A 88 2.51 3.48 4.11
CA PHE A 88 2.07 4.13 2.88
C PHE A 88 0.79 3.52 2.28
N ARG A 89 0.13 2.58 2.96
CA ARG A 89 -0.99 1.82 2.39
C ARG A 89 -2.12 2.70 1.84
N LEU A 90 -2.51 3.73 2.58
CA LEU A 90 -3.54 4.66 2.13
C LEU A 90 -3.06 5.46 0.91
N ALA A 91 -1.82 5.95 0.92
CA ALA A 91 -1.24 6.67 -0.19
C ALA A 91 -1.18 5.81 -1.47
N PHE A 92 -0.72 4.56 -1.38
CA PHE A 92 -0.74 3.59 -2.48
C PHE A 92 -2.15 3.36 -3.03
N PHE A 93 -3.14 3.20 -2.14
CA PHE A 93 -4.52 3.00 -2.56
C PHE A 93 -5.05 4.23 -3.29
N LEU A 94 -4.94 5.43 -2.70
CA LEU A 94 -5.43 6.67 -3.30
C LEU A 94 -4.73 6.99 -4.62
N TYR A 95 -3.41 6.80 -4.70
CA TYR A 95 -2.63 6.99 -5.92
C TYR A 95 -3.16 6.10 -7.06
N GLN A 96 -3.40 4.82 -6.76
CA GLN A 96 -3.89 3.85 -7.74
C GLN A 96 -5.33 4.14 -8.18
N ILE A 97 -6.22 4.51 -7.24
CA ILE A 97 -7.60 4.90 -7.54
C ILE A 97 -7.62 6.12 -8.46
N LEU A 98 -6.80 7.12 -8.15
CA LEU A 98 -6.71 8.32 -8.97
C LEU A 98 -6.16 8.01 -10.36
N ALA A 99 -5.18 7.09 -10.48
CA ALA A 99 -4.55 6.78 -11.76
C ALA A 99 -5.52 6.05 -12.71
N ILE A 100 -6.32 5.13 -12.14
CA ILE A 100 -7.38 4.44 -12.86
C ILE A 100 -8.47 5.43 -13.27
N THR A 101 -8.93 6.29 -12.34
CA THR A 101 -9.95 7.32 -12.61
C THR A 101 -9.51 8.25 -13.72
N LEU A 102 -8.30 8.78 -13.64
CA LEU A 102 -7.71 9.68 -14.63
C LEU A 102 -7.64 9.02 -16.02
N THR A 103 -7.23 7.74 -16.08
CA THR A 103 -7.13 7.03 -17.36
C THR A 103 -8.51 6.79 -17.99
N ILE A 104 -9.51 6.39 -17.21
CA ILE A 104 -10.89 6.24 -17.69
C ILE A 104 -11.44 7.59 -18.14
N PHE A 105 -11.25 8.63 -17.32
CA PHE A 105 -11.65 10.00 -17.64
C PHE A 105 -11.03 10.46 -18.96
N ALA A 106 -9.73 10.30 -19.14
CA ALA A 106 -9.04 10.76 -20.35
C ALA A 106 -9.52 10.04 -21.61
N LEU A 107 -9.77 8.73 -21.55
CA LEU A 107 -10.36 7.98 -22.68
C LEU A 107 -11.77 8.49 -23.02
N ILE A 108 -12.59 8.77 -22.01
CA ILE A 108 -13.94 9.27 -22.23
C ILE A 108 -13.91 10.71 -22.77
N ARG A 109 -13.17 11.60 -22.11
CA ARG A 109 -13.11 13.03 -22.40
C ARG A 109 -12.40 13.33 -23.71
N TYR A 110 -11.28 12.65 -24.00
CA TYR A 110 -10.41 13.00 -25.12
C TYR A 110 -10.39 11.98 -26.27
N ALA A 111 -10.89 10.75 -26.07
CA ALA A 111 -11.06 9.80 -27.17
C ALA A 111 -12.53 9.63 -27.61
N TRP A 112 -13.49 9.68 -26.69
CA TRP A 112 -14.91 9.44 -27.00
C TRP A 112 -15.74 10.71 -27.26
N GLN A 113 -15.79 11.65 -26.31
CA GLN A 113 -16.59 12.88 -26.45
C GLN A 113 -16.31 13.69 -27.73
N PRO A 114 -15.07 13.77 -28.26
CA PRO A 114 -14.78 14.48 -29.50
C PRO A 114 -15.41 13.84 -30.75
N LEU A 115 -15.95 12.63 -30.64
CA LEU A 115 -16.70 11.96 -31.72
C LEU A 115 -18.15 12.45 -31.82
N HIS A 116 -18.62 13.25 -30.86
CA HIS A 116 -19.92 13.92 -30.89
C HIS A 116 -21.15 13.00 -31.01
N PHE A 117 -21.07 11.75 -30.54
CA PHE A 117 -22.22 10.85 -30.48
C PHE A 117 -23.31 11.35 -29.51
N GLN A 118 -24.57 11.38 -29.94
CA GLN A 118 -25.71 11.88 -29.15
C GLN A 118 -26.84 10.85 -28.99
N PRO A 119 -27.50 10.75 -27.82
CA PRO A 119 -27.40 11.66 -26.67
C PRO A 119 -26.27 11.29 -25.69
N ASN A 120 -25.48 12.30 -25.28
CA ASN A 120 -24.37 12.13 -24.34
C ASN A 120 -24.76 11.45 -23.02
N VAL A 121 -25.95 11.74 -22.47
CA VAL A 121 -26.44 11.17 -21.21
C VAL A 121 -26.53 9.63 -21.26
N LEU A 122 -26.77 9.06 -22.45
CA LEU A 122 -26.83 7.62 -22.65
C LEU A 122 -25.46 7.04 -23.03
N TYR A 123 -24.77 7.69 -23.96
CA TYR A 123 -23.54 7.12 -24.52
C TYR A 123 -22.32 7.26 -23.60
N LEU A 124 -22.25 8.30 -22.76
CA LEU A 124 -21.13 8.48 -21.83
C LEU A 124 -21.03 7.33 -20.80
N PRO A 125 -22.13 6.95 -20.11
CA PRO A 125 -22.09 5.79 -19.22
C PRO A 125 -21.85 4.47 -19.96
N LEU A 126 -22.45 4.27 -21.14
CA LEU A 126 -22.25 3.04 -21.92
C LEU A 126 -20.79 2.85 -22.34
N THR A 127 -20.14 3.90 -22.84
CA THR A 127 -18.71 3.86 -23.19
C THR A 127 -17.86 3.55 -21.97
N THR A 128 -18.19 4.12 -20.81
CA THR A 128 -17.52 3.81 -19.54
C THR A 128 -17.67 2.34 -19.18
N LEU A 129 -18.87 1.77 -19.31
CA LEU A 129 -19.11 0.36 -19.06
C LEU A 129 -18.30 -0.54 -20.00
N VAL A 130 -18.13 -0.16 -21.27
CA VAL A 130 -17.26 -0.89 -22.22
C VAL A 130 -15.79 -0.84 -21.78
N ILE A 131 -15.29 0.34 -21.40
CA ILE A 131 -13.92 0.51 -20.89
C ILE A 131 -13.70 -0.35 -19.64
N LEU A 132 -14.64 -0.29 -18.69
CA LEU A 132 -14.58 -1.08 -17.45
C LEU A 132 -14.64 -2.58 -17.74
N ALA A 133 -15.56 -3.02 -18.59
CA ALA A 133 -15.69 -4.42 -18.97
C ALA A 133 -14.40 -4.96 -19.61
N GLY A 134 -13.82 -4.22 -20.57
CA GLY A 134 -12.54 -4.60 -21.18
C GLY A 134 -11.41 -4.67 -20.16
N SER A 135 -11.29 -3.66 -19.29
CA SER A 135 -10.26 -3.59 -18.26
C SER A 135 -10.34 -4.74 -17.26
N ILE A 136 -11.55 -5.04 -16.76
CA ILE A 136 -11.80 -6.11 -15.79
C ILE A 136 -11.60 -7.47 -16.45
N LEU A 137 -12.08 -7.68 -17.68
CA LEU A 137 -11.93 -8.93 -18.41
C LEU A 137 -10.45 -9.29 -18.60
N PHE A 138 -9.64 -8.36 -19.11
CA PHE A 138 -8.21 -8.59 -19.29
C PHE A 138 -7.48 -8.71 -17.95
N GLY A 139 -7.86 -7.92 -16.95
CA GLY A 139 -7.30 -7.99 -15.60
C GLY A 139 -7.62 -9.28 -14.82
N GLU A 140 -8.73 -9.96 -15.14
CA GLU A 140 -9.05 -11.29 -14.60
C GLU A 140 -8.36 -12.42 -15.39
N GLU A 141 -8.26 -12.30 -16.72
CA GLU A 141 -7.65 -13.32 -17.58
C GLU A 141 -6.13 -13.44 -17.36
N PHE A 142 -5.44 -12.31 -17.22
CA PHE A 142 -3.98 -12.29 -17.10
C PHE A 142 -3.53 -12.07 -15.66
N ASN A 143 -2.64 -12.95 -15.18
CA ASN A 143 -1.88 -12.69 -13.96
C ASN A 143 -0.56 -11.96 -14.29
N ILE A 144 0.12 -11.45 -13.26
CA ILE A 144 1.40 -10.74 -13.40
C ILE A 144 2.45 -11.52 -14.20
N ARG A 145 2.48 -12.87 -14.16
CA ARG A 145 3.47 -13.65 -14.93
C ARG A 145 3.15 -13.71 -16.42
N ARG A 146 1.86 -13.74 -16.76
CA ARG A 146 1.37 -13.88 -18.13
C ARG A 146 1.19 -12.53 -18.83
N ILE A 147 1.00 -11.45 -18.07
CA ILE A 147 0.72 -10.12 -18.63
C ILE A 147 1.78 -9.65 -19.62
N LYS A 148 3.07 -9.96 -19.38
CA LYS A 148 4.17 -9.59 -20.28
C LYS A 148 4.03 -10.15 -21.70
N TYR A 149 3.37 -11.29 -21.87
CA TYR A 149 3.10 -11.88 -23.18
C TYR A 149 1.90 -11.21 -23.84
N SER A 150 0.83 -10.97 -23.09
CA SER A 150 -0.35 -10.22 -23.55
C SER A 150 0.05 -8.82 -24.03
N HIS A 151 0.79 -8.09 -23.19
CA HIS A 151 1.37 -6.80 -23.55
C HIS A 151 2.32 -6.90 -24.74
N GLY A 152 3.08 -8.00 -24.88
CA GLY A 152 3.86 -8.30 -26.08
C GLY A 152 3.02 -8.30 -27.37
N CYS A 153 1.91 -9.03 -27.36
CA CYS A 153 0.98 -9.07 -28.51
C CYS A 153 0.30 -7.70 -28.74
N LEU A 154 -0.15 -7.03 -27.68
CA LEU A 154 -0.79 -5.72 -27.77
C LEU A 154 0.18 -4.64 -28.27
N PHE A 155 1.47 -4.73 -27.95
CA PHE A 155 2.48 -3.84 -28.50
C PHE A 155 2.64 -4.01 -30.02
N LEU A 156 2.48 -5.21 -30.57
CA LEU A 156 2.50 -5.40 -32.02
C LEU A 156 1.31 -4.68 -32.70
N LEU A 157 0.15 -4.62 -32.03
CA LEU A 157 -0.99 -3.82 -32.52
C LEU A 157 -0.69 -2.33 -32.48
N ILE A 158 -0.09 -1.84 -31.39
CA ILE A 158 0.38 -0.45 -31.27
C ILE A 158 1.39 -0.13 -32.39
N ALA A 159 2.41 -0.98 -32.58
CA ALA A 159 3.43 -0.79 -33.60
C ALA A 159 2.85 -0.80 -35.02
N GLY A 160 1.89 -1.70 -35.29
CA GLY A 160 1.15 -1.74 -36.56
C GLY A 160 0.35 -0.45 -36.80
N ALA A 161 -0.38 0.04 -35.79
CA ALA A 161 -1.11 1.30 -35.87
C ALA A 161 -0.19 2.51 -36.11
N ILE A 162 0.93 2.58 -35.39
CA ILE A 162 1.97 3.61 -35.58
C ILE A 162 2.52 3.54 -37.01
N GLY A 163 2.85 2.34 -37.51
CA GLY A 163 3.37 2.16 -38.87
C GLY A 163 2.39 2.63 -39.95
N ILE A 164 1.10 2.32 -39.78
CA ILE A 164 0.03 2.79 -40.67
C ILE A 164 -0.04 4.32 -40.69
N ILE A 165 -0.05 4.96 -39.51
CA ILE A 165 -0.12 6.42 -39.40
C ILE A 165 1.13 7.08 -40.00
N LEU A 166 2.33 6.62 -39.64
CA LEU A 166 3.57 7.19 -40.15
C LEU A 166 3.71 7.00 -41.67
N SER A 167 3.25 5.87 -42.22
CA SER A 167 3.26 5.65 -43.68
C SER A 167 2.36 6.62 -44.45
N HIS A 168 1.27 7.08 -43.82
CA HIS A 168 0.36 8.04 -44.41
C HIS A 168 0.89 9.47 -44.31
N VAL A 169 1.37 9.84 -43.13
CA VAL A 169 1.84 11.20 -42.87
C VAL A 169 3.17 11.47 -43.59
N GLY A 170 4.02 10.45 -43.73
CA GLY A 170 5.26 10.54 -44.51
C GLY A 170 6.26 11.55 -43.93
N THR A 171 6.95 12.28 -44.80
CA THR A 171 8.01 13.23 -44.39
C THR A 171 7.47 14.44 -43.64
N ALA A 172 6.19 14.79 -43.85
CA ALA A 172 5.53 15.91 -43.17
C ALA A 172 5.54 15.76 -41.64
N TYR A 173 5.61 14.52 -41.13
CA TYR A 173 5.76 14.25 -39.70
C TYR A 173 7.09 14.80 -39.15
N TRP A 174 8.18 14.59 -39.88
CA TRP A 174 9.53 15.02 -39.46
C TRP A 174 9.74 16.51 -39.71
N GLU A 175 9.20 17.02 -40.81
CA GLU A 175 9.23 18.44 -41.16
C GLU A 175 8.47 19.31 -40.15
N ALA A 176 7.53 18.73 -39.41
CA ALA A 176 6.77 19.43 -38.38
C ALA A 176 7.51 19.59 -37.03
N LEU A 177 8.61 18.86 -36.79
CA LEU A 177 9.33 18.94 -35.51
C LEU A 177 9.84 20.35 -35.14
N PRO A 178 10.32 21.19 -36.07
CA PRO A 178 10.79 22.53 -35.74
C PRO A 178 9.67 23.54 -35.44
N ILE A 179 8.39 23.17 -35.54
CA ILE A 179 7.27 24.08 -35.28
C ILE A 179 7.33 24.56 -33.83
N PRO A 180 7.36 25.88 -33.58
CA PRO A 180 7.37 26.41 -32.23
C PRO A 180 6.02 26.14 -31.55
N GLY A 181 6.07 25.96 -30.22
CA GLY A 181 4.87 25.95 -29.40
C GLY A 181 4.16 27.30 -29.39
N ARG A 182 2.92 27.31 -28.90
CA ARG A 182 2.12 28.54 -28.76
C ARG A 182 2.61 29.46 -27.65
N LEU A 183 3.26 28.90 -26.64
CA LEU A 183 3.77 29.58 -25.44
C LEU A 183 5.30 29.59 -25.43
N SER A 184 5.85 30.59 -24.74
CA SER A 184 7.30 30.73 -24.55
C SER A 184 7.82 29.65 -23.60
N THR A 185 9.04 29.18 -23.84
CA THR A 185 9.78 28.26 -22.96
C THR A 185 10.72 28.98 -21.99
N HIS A 186 10.73 30.32 -22.00
CA HIS A 186 11.67 31.15 -21.23
C HIS A 186 10.98 32.08 -20.21
N ASP A 187 9.71 31.82 -19.89
CA ASP A 187 8.93 32.64 -18.96
C ASP A 187 8.47 31.84 -17.73
N LEU A 188 7.88 32.53 -16.75
CA LEU A 188 7.37 31.90 -15.54
C LEU A 188 6.23 30.92 -15.83
N ASN A 189 5.47 31.08 -16.92
CA ASN A 189 4.38 30.17 -17.27
C ASN A 189 4.94 28.78 -17.60
N PHE A 190 6.02 28.72 -18.38
CA PHE A 190 6.71 27.45 -18.64
C PHE A 190 7.20 26.79 -17.34
N TYR A 191 7.84 27.55 -16.46
CA TYR A 191 8.30 27.02 -15.17
C TYR A 191 7.16 26.60 -14.23
N GLY A 192 6.00 27.25 -14.35
CA GLY A 192 4.75 26.88 -13.68
C GLY A 192 4.32 25.45 -13.98
N TYR A 193 4.53 24.98 -15.20
CA TYR A 193 4.30 23.57 -15.58
C TYR A 193 5.52 22.69 -15.35
N LEU A 194 6.71 23.17 -15.71
CA LEU A 194 7.93 22.36 -15.71
C LEU A 194 8.32 21.89 -14.30
N VAL A 195 8.29 22.76 -13.29
CA VAL A 195 8.70 22.37 -11.92
C VAL A 195 7.79 21.27 -11.36
N PRO A 196 6.45 21.39 -11.40
CA PRO A 196 5.56 20.32 -10.98
C PRO A 196 5.75 19.02 -11.78
N ILE A 197 5.94 19.12 -13.10
CA ILE A 197 6.23 17.98 -13.99
C ILE A 197 7.52 17.26 -13.59
N CYS A 198 8.61 18.01 -13.36
CA CYS A 198 9.89 17.47 -12.93
C CYS A 198 9.74 16.68 -11.63
N ILE A 199 9.06 17.26 -10.65
CA ILE A 199 8.86 16.62 -9.35
C ILE A 199 7.98 15.38 -9.55
N GLY A 200 6.77 15.53 -10.07
CA GLY A 200 5.81 14.43 -10.20
C GLY A 200 6.36 13.23 -10.98
N PHE A 201 7.06 13.44 -12.10
CA PHE A 201 7.52 12.30 -12.92
C PHE A 201 8.80 11.64 -12.44
N LEU A 202 9.71 12.38 -11.80
CA LEU A 202 10.96 11.78 -11.31
C LEU A 202 10.71 10.84 -10.12
N ILE A 203 9.74 11.16 -9.27
CA ILE A 203 9.45 10.38 -8.05
C ILE A 203 8.11 9.60 -8.11
N GLY A 204 7.23 9.90 -9.05
CA GLY A 204 5.93 9.25 -9.26
C GLY A 204 5.92 7.71 -9.24
N PRO A 205 6.87 7.01 -9.90
CA PRO A 205 6.92 5.54 -9.89
C PRO A 205 6.96 4.89 -8.50
N TRP A 206 7.32 5.63 -7.46
CA TRP A 206 7.44 5.10 -6.10
C TRP A 206 6.11 4.80 -5.42
N LEU A 207 5.03 5.49 -5.78
CA LEU A 207 3.68 5.18 -5.30
C LEU A 207 2.84 4.39 -6.31
N ASP A 208 3.38 4.08 -7.49
CA ASP A 208 2.68 3.22 -8.44
C ASP A 208 2.82 1.73 -8.08
N LEU A 209 1.71 1.13 -7.67
CA LEU A 209 1.62 -0.29 -7.35
C LEU A 209 1.96 -1.18 -8.54
N GLN A 210 1.66 -0.75 -9.76
CA GLN A 210 1.94 -1.50 -10.97
C GLN A 210 3.45 -1.71 -11.13
N GLN A 211 4.26 -0.66 -10.86
CA GLN A 211 5.72 -0.75 -10.99
C GLN A 211 6.34 -1.61 -9.89
N TRP A 212 5.89 -1.47 -8.65
CA TRP A 212 6.32 -2.36 -7.57
C TRP A 212 6.02 -3.83 -7.86
N GLN A 213 4.82 -4.12 -8.36
CA GLN A 213 4.42 -5.48 -8.70
C GLN A 213 5.32 -6.09 -9.78
N ARG A 214 5.66 -5.32 -10.83
CA ARG A 214 6.58 -5.76 -11.89
C ARG A 214 8.00 -5.96 -11.39
N ALA A 215 8.57 -4.98 -10.67
CA ALA A 215 9.92 -5.09 -10.13
C ALA A 215 10.09 -6.34 -9.25
N ILE A 216 9.11 -6.62 -8.39
CA ILE A 216 9.06 -7.83 -7.57
C ILE A 216 9.01 -9.09 -8.45
N GLN A 217 8.16 -9.12 -9.47
CA GLN A 217 8.03 -10.30 -10.33
C GLN A 217 9.28 -10.54 -11.19
N ILE A 218 9.92 -9.48 -11.69
CA ILE A 218 11.20 -9.56 -12.42
C ILE A 218 12.30 -10.16 -11.53
N ARG A 219 12.37 -9.73 -10.26
CA ARG A 219 13.29 -10.32 -9.27
C ARG A 219 12.99 -11.80 -9.03
N ARG A 220 11.71 -12.17 -8.92
CA ARG A 220 11.29 -13.57 -8.75
C ARG A 220 11.69 -14.46 -9.92
N GLU A 221 11.71 -13.90 -11.13
CA GLU A 221 12.14 -14.58 -12.35
C GLU A 221 13.66 -14.57 -12.56
N ASN A 222 14.43 -14.03 -11.60
CA ASN A 222 15.87 -13.93 -11.65
C ASN A 222 16.38 -13.14 -12.88
N LEU A 223 15.66 -12.07 -13.24
CA LEU A 223 15.99 -11.16 -14.33
C LEU A 223 16.50 -9.81 -13.78
N SER A 224 17.13 -9.02 -14.64
CA SER A 224 17.62 -7.69 -14.28
C SER A 224 16.48 -6.66 -14.28
N ILE A 225 16.18 -6.10 -13.11
CA ILE A 225 15.21 -5.02 -12.95
C ILE A 225 15.68 -3.78 -13.71
N THR A 226 16.91 -3.34 -13.50
CA THR A 226 17.49 -2.16 -14.17
C THR A 226 17.40 -2.27 -15.68
N LEU A 227 17.79 -3.40 -16.28
CA LEU A 227 17.74 -3.55 -17.74
C LEU A 227 16.29 -3.57 -18.26
N SER A 228 15.38 -4.23 -17.54
CA SER A 228 13.96 -4.26 -17.92
C SER A 228 13.38 -2.84 -17.93
N TYR A 229 13.66 -2.04 -16.90
CA TYR A 229 13.22 -0.65 -16.81
C TYR A 229 13.93 0.28 -17.79
N ALA A 230 15.20 0.04 -18.14
CA ALA A 230 15.89 0.78 -19.18
C ALA A 230 15.21 0.58 -20.55
N PHE A 231 14.91 -0.67 -20.92
CA PHE A 231 14.16 -0.96 -22.15
C PHE A 231 12.73 -0.40 -22.09
N GLY A 232 12.06 -0.53 -20.96
CA GLY A 232 10.72 0.01 -20.77
C GLY A 232 10.68 1.53 -20.90
N ALA A 233 11.61 2.25 -20.29
CA ALA A 233 11.72 3.70 -20.42
C ALA A 233 11.95 4.12 -21.87
N VAL A 234 12.80 3.42 -22.63
CA VAL A 234 13.01 3.72 -24.05
C VAL A 234 11.75 3.49 -24.89
N ILE A 235 11.09 2.34 -24.74
CA ILE A 235 9.85 2.03 -25.49
C ILE A 235 8.76 3.05 -25.17
N PHE A 236 8.57 3.34 -23.87
CA PHE A 236 7.63 4.35 -23.40
C PHE A 236 7.92 5.72 -24.02
N GLY A 237 9.18 6.17 -23.96
CA GLY A 237 9.58 7.45 -24.54
C GLY A 237 9.36 7.54 -26.04
N LEU A 238 9.63 6.46 -26.79
CA LEU A 238 9.37 6.42 -28.23
C LEU A 238 7.89 6.53 -28.57
N VAL A 239 7.01 5.88 -27.79
CA VAL A 239 5.56 5.99 -27.98
C VAL A 239 5.07 7.40 -27.70
N LEU A 240 5.57 8.06 -26.65
CA LEU A 240 5.22 9.45 -26.35
C LEU A 240 5.77 10.44 -27.37
N LEU A 241 7.01 10.25 -27.84
CA LEU A 241 7.58 11.06 -28.91
C LEU A 241 6.75 10.94 -30.17
N PHE A 242 6.31 9.73 -30.51
CA PHE A 242 5.39 9.50 -31.62
C PHE A 242 4.12 10.34 -31.50
N HIS A 243 3.41 10.20 -30.37
CA HIS A 243 2.10 10.81 -30.20
C HIS A 243 2.18 12.34 -30.06
N GLY A 244 3.16 12.85 -29.32
CA GLY A 244 3.41 14.29 -29.18
C GLY A 244 3.83 14.95 -30.50
N ALA A 245 4.76 14.36 -31.25
CA ALA A 245 5.17 14.94 -32.54
C ALA A 245 4.06 14.85 -33.60
N LEU A 246 3.17 13.86 -33.50
CA LEU A 246 1.95 13.82 -34.33
C LEU A 246 1.06 15.05 -34.10
N ALA A 247 1.07 15.63 -32.89
CA ALA A 247 0.37 16.88 -32.61
C ALA A 247 0.98 18.08 -33.36
N LEU A 248 2.32 18.15 -33.46
CA LEU A 248 2.99 19.19 -34.27
C LEU A 248 2.65 19.05 -35.74
N TRP A 249 2.61 17.82 -36.27
CA TRP A 249 2.14 17.56 -37.62
C TRP A 249 0.69 18.02 -37.83
N ALA A 250 -0.20 17.76 -36.88
CA ALA A 250 -1.56 18.26 -36.95
C ALA A 250 -1.60 19.80 -36.98
N LEU A 251 -0.76 20.46 -36.18
CA LEU A 251 -0.67 21.93 -36.15
C LEU A 251 -0.16 22.51 -37.48
N SER A 252 0.85 21.94 -38.13
CA SER A 252 1.24 22.39 -39.49
C SER A 252 0.14 22.21 -40.51
N GLY A 253 -0.72 21.21 -40.32
CA GLY A 253 -1.94 21.00 -41.10
C GLY A 253 -3.08 21.98 -40.81
N GLY A 254 -2.89 22.97 -39.93
CA GLY A 254 -3.91 23.96 -39.59
C GLY A 254 -4.91 23.51 -38.52
N ALA A 255 -4.59 22.48 -37.73
CA ALA A 255 -5.46 21.98 -36.67
C ALA A 255 -5.62 22.91 -35.46
N SER A 256 -4.94 24.06 -35.41
CA SER A 256 -5.07 25.04 -34.32
C SER A 256 -6.51 25.51 -34.07
N ARG A 257 -7.38 25.44 -35.09
CA ARG A 257 -8.83 25.73 -34.96
C ARG A 257 -9.61 24.75 -34.08
N LEU A 258 -9.04 23.59 -33.77
CA LEU A 258 -9.67 22.52 -33.00
C LEU A 258 -9.36 22.62 -31.50
N ILE A 259 -8.47 23.54 -31.11
CA ILE A 259 -8.16 23.84 -29.72
C ILE A 259 -9.38 24.49 -29.07
N HIS A 260 -9.78 24.02 -27.89
CA HIS A 260 -10.90 24.58 -27.13
C HIS A 260 -10.44 25.34 -25.88
N THR A 261 -11.37 26.08 -25.27
CA THR A 261 -11.15 26.74 -23.99
C THR A 261 -11.96 26.02 -22.93
N GLY A 262 -11.32 25.63 -21.84
CA GLY A 262 -11.99 24.94 -20.72
C GLY A 262 -12.51 25.93 -19.68
N ILE A 263 -13.13 25.40 -18.62
CA ILE A 263 -13.83 26.21 -17.61
C ILE A 263 -12.93 27.21 -16.85
N ALA A 264 -11.62 26.91 -16.77
CA ALA A 264 -10.64 27.76 -16.12
C ALA A 264 -10.08 28.88 -17.02
N GLY A 265 -10.52 28.99 -18.27
CA GLY A 265 -10.04 29.99 -19.23
C GLY A 265 -8.74 29.63 -19.95
N TYR A 266 -8.12 28.49 -19.63
CA TYR A 266 -7.00 27.93 -20.39
C TYR A 266 -7.45 27.31 -21.71
N THR A 267 -6.51 27.21 -22.65
CA THR A 267 -6.72 26.48 -23.91
C THR A 267 -6.20 25.07 -23.82
N TYR A 268 -7.00 24.12 -24.31
CA TYR A 268 -6.80 22.68 -24.20
C TYR A 268 -6.80 22.04 -25.59
N SER A 269 -6.00 20.99 -25.76
CA SER A 269 -5.68 20.36 -27.03
C SER A 269 -5.41 18.87 -26.91
N GLU A 270 -5.71 18.27 -25.75
CA GLU A 270 -5.61 16.86 -25.47
C GLU A 270 -6.40 16.00 -26.47
N ASP A 271 -7.55 16.48 -26.92
CA ASP A 271 -8.41 15.81 -27.91
C ASP A 271 -8.11 16.19 -29.37
N LEU A 272 -7.12 17.05 -29.62
CA LEU A 272 -6.78 17.60 -30.94
C LEU A 272 -6.65 16.50 -31.99
N LEU A 273 -5.85 15.49 -31.69
CA LEU A 273 -5.58 14.39 -32.61
C LEU A 273 -6.83 13.54 -32.87
N THR A 274 -7.64 13.26 -31.84
CA THR A 274 -8.92 12.56 -32.01
C THR A 274 -9.83 13.30 -32.97
N ARG A 275 -9.94 14.63 -32.85
CA ARG A 275 -10.74 15.46 -33.75
C ARG A 275 -10.18 15.44 -35.18
N VAL A 276 -8.86 15.59 -35.34
CA VAL A 276 -8.19 15.55 -36.66
C VAL A 276 -8.47 14.24 -37.39
N PHE A 277 -8.28 13.10 -36.73
CA PHE A 277 -8.55 11.80 -37.36
C PHE A 277 -10.04 11.54 -37.56
N SER A 278 -10.91 12.03 -36.67
CA SER A 278 -12.36 11.91 -36.81
C SER A 278 -12.90 12.71 -38.00
N GLU A 279 -12.47 13.96 -38.19
CA GLU A 279 -12.85 14.77 -39.35
C GLU A 279 -12.37 14.17 -40.68
N ALA A 280 -11.22 13.48 -40.68
CA ALA A 280 -10.69 12.79 -41.84
C ALA A 280 -11.31 11.39 -42.07
N SER A 281 -12.15 10.89 -41.16
CA SER A 281 -12.62 9.50 -41.15
C SER A 281 -13.41 9.08 -42.39
N SER A 282 -14.14 10.01 -43.02
CA SER A 282 -14.90 9.75 -44.25
C SER A 282 -14.01 9.52 -45.47
N ARG A 283 -12.81 10.09 -45.48
CA ARG A 283 -11.82 9.95 -46.57
C ARG A 283 -10.86 8.79 -46.30
N SER A 284 -10.44 8.65 -45.04
CA SER A 284 -9.42 7.68 -44.62
C SER A 284 -9.88 6.92 -43.37
N PRO A 285 -10.89 6.05 -43.47
CA PRO A 285 -11.46 5.36 -42.30
C PRO A 285 -10.44 4.45 -41.60
N TRP A 286 -9.49 3.88 -42.36
CA TRP A 286 -8.41 3.05 -41.83
C TRP A 286 -7.43 3.83 -40.96
N LEU A 287 -7.20 5.14 -41.21
CA LEU A 287 -6.35 5.97 -40.35
C LEU A 287 -7.02 6.24 -39.02
N PHE A 288 -8.29 6.60 -39.05
CA PHE A 288 -9.08 6.77 -37.85
C PHE A 288 -9.10 5.46 -37.04
N GLY A 289 -9.32 4.32 -37.71
CA GLY A 289 -9.23 3.00 -37.08
C GLY A 289 -7.86 2.71 -36.47
N ALA A 290 -6.76 3.05 -37.14
CA ALA A 290 -5.41 2.89 -36.61
C ALA A 290 -5.18 3.76 -35.37
N TYR A 291 -5.57 5.04 -35.42
CA TYR A 291 -5.42 5.95 -34.28
C TYR A 291 -6.28 5.52 -33.08
N MET A 292 -7.52 5.11 -33.30
CA MET A 292 -8.37 4.58 -32.23
C MET A 292 -7.83 3.28 -31.66
N THR A 293 -7.27 2.39 -32.49
CA THR A 293 -6.59 1.17 -32.02
C THR A 293 -5.39 1.53 -31.14
N PHE A 294 -4.57 2.49 -31.56
CA PHE A 294 -3.45 2.99 -30.77
C PHE A 294 -3.91 3.48 -29.38
N LEU A 295 -4.93 4.35 -29.32
CA LEU A 295 -5.43 4.89 -28.05
C LEU A 295 -6.05 3.81 -27.14
N VAL A 296 -6.93 2.98 -27.70
CA VAL A 296 -7.65 1.94 -26.94
C VAL A 296 -6.67 0.92 -26.37
N VAL A 297 -5.68 0.48 -27.15
CA VAL A 297 -4.70 -0.50 -26.67
C VAL A 297 -3.82 0.09 -25.57
N CYS A 298 -3.32 1.33 -25.73
CA CYS A 298 -2.53 1.99 -24.67
C CYS A 298 -3.34 2.19 -23.37
N GLY A 299 -4.61 2.59 -23.48
CA GLY A 299 -5.52 2.72 -22.35
C GLY A 299 -5.81 1.37 -21.68
N LEU A 300 -6.09 0.33 -22.47
CA LEU A 300 -6.39 -1.01 -21.97
C LEU A 300 -5.20 -1.62 -21.21
N THR A 301 -3.97 -1.50 -21.73
CA THR A 301 -2.76 -2.06 -21.09
C THR A 301 -2.37 -1.34 -19.81
N THR A 302 -2.85 -0.10 -19.63
CA THR A 302 -2.73 0.62 -18.37
C THR A 302 -3.78 0.14 -17.37
N LEU A 303 -5.04 0.03 -17.80
CA LEU A 303 -6.16 -0.31 -16.93
C LEU A 303 -6.14 -1.79 -16.48
N ASP A 304 -5.78 -2.73 -17.35
CA ASP A 304 -5.62 -4.15 -16.99
C ASP A 304 -4.55 -4.33 -15.91
N SER A 305 -3.47 -3.58 -16.03
CA SER A 305 -2.35 -3.56 -15.10
C SER A 305 -2.73 -2.92 -13.77
N GLY A 306 -3.47 -1.81 -13.82
CA GLY A 306 -4.07 -1.19 -12.64
C GLY A 306 -4.99 -2.16 -11.89
N TYR A 307 -5.78 -2.95 -12.61
CA TYR A 307 -6.65 -3.98 -12.02
C TYR A 307 -5.83 -5.06 -11.30
N ILE A 308 -4.83 -5.63 -11.97
CA ILE A 308 -3.98 -6.70 -11.42
C ILE A 308 -3.16 -6.21 -10.22
N ALA A 309 -2.65 -4.98 -10.26
CA ALA A 309 -1.91 -4.38 -9.17
C ALA A 309 -2.80 -4.09 -7.96
N LEU A 310 -3.99 -3.53 -8.18
CA LEU A 310 -4.95 -3.25 -7.12
C LEU A 310 -5.44 -4.55 -6.46
N ARG A 311 -5.73 -5.59 -7.24
CA ARG A 311 -6.10 -6.92 -6.73
C ARG A 311 -5.01 -7.49 -5.82
N TRP A 312 -3.76 -7.41 -6.27
CA TRP A 312 -2.62 -7.87 -5.50
C TRP A 312 -2.46 -7.12 -4.18
N PHE A 313 -2.62 -5.80 -4.21
CA PHE A 313 -2.53 -4.96 -3.04
C PHE A 313 -3.66 -5.21 -2.03
N LEU A 314 -4.91 -5.26 -2.49
CA LEU A 314 -6.08 -5.56 -1.66
C LEU A 314 -5.98 -6.95 -1.02
N LYS A 315 -5.60 -7.97 -1.79
CA LYS A 315 -5.38 -9.33 -1.28
C LYS A 315 -4.27 -9.39 -0.22
N SER A 316 -3.17 -8.68 -0.46
CA SER A 316 -2.05 -8.60 0.51
C SER A 316 -2.49 -7.94 1.83
N ASN A 317 -3.30 -6.89 1.76
CA ASN A 317 -3.79 -6.19 2.94
C ASN A 317 -4.86 -6.98 3.70
N ALA A 318 -5.83 -7.58 2.99
CA ALA A 318 -6.87 -8.40 3.60
C ALA A 318 -6.27 -9.60 4.35
N ASN A 319 -5.32 -10.32 3.73
CA ASN A 319 -4.67 -11.49 4.34
C ASN A 319 -3.82 -11.16 5.59
N ARG A 320 -3.47 -9.89 5.80
CA ARG A 320 -2.60 -9.44 6.89
C ARG A 320 -3.34 -8.65 7.95
N SER A 321 -4.59 -8.31 7.72
CA SER A 321 -5.36 -7.55 8.66
C SER A 321 -6.01 -8.48 9.68
N SER A 322 -5.79 -8.21 10.96
CA SER A 322 -6.47 -8.86 12.08
C SER A 322 -7.67 -8.05 12.57
N HIS A 323 -8.07 -6.99 11.85
CA HIS A 323 -9.12 -6.09 12.31
C HIS A 323 -10.49 -6.80 12.30
N PRO A 324 -11.26 -6.78 13.41
CA PRO A 324 -12.54 -7.48 13.52
C PRO A 324 -13.56 -7.10 12.43
N ILE A 325 -13.56 -5.86 11.95
CA ILE A 325 -14.46 -5.43 10.85
C ILE A 325 -14.26 -6.27 9.58
N PHE A 326 -13.04 -6.75 9.29
CA PHE A 326 -12.79 -7.56 8.10
C PHE A 326 -13.27 -9.01 8.22
N SER A 327 -13.63 -9.48 9.42
CA SER A 327 -14.28 -10.80 9.56
C SER A 327 -15.78 -10.74 9.24
N LEU A 328 -16.39 -9.55 9.28
CA LEU A 328 -17.80 -9.32 8.95
C LEU A 328 -18.05 -9.15 7.46
N ILE A 329 -17.02 -8.79 6.70
CA ILE A 329 -17.12 -8.52 5.26
C ILE A 329 -16.62 -9.74 4.48
N PRO A 330 -17.37 -10.26 3.49
CA PRO A 330 -16.91 -11.38 2.68
C PRO A 330 -15.53 -11.14 2.05
N SER A 331 -14.65 -12.14 2.10
CA SER A 331 -13.28 -12.02 1.59
C SER A 331 -13.20 -11.66 0.10
N TRP A 332 -14.17 -12.12 -0.70
CA TRP A 332 -14.27 -11.76 -2.12
C TRP A 332 -14.55 -10.26 -2.31
N PHE A 333 -15.28 -9.63 -1.39
CA PHE A 333 -15.59 -8.19 -1.45
C PHE A 333 -14.37 -7.35 -1.10
N LEU A 334 -13.59 -7.75 -0.09
CA LEU A 334 -12.38 -7.05 0.34
C LEU A 334 -11.21 -7.15 -0.65
N THR A 335 -11.19 -8.21 -1.47
CA THR A 335 -10.07 -8.50 -2.37
C THR A 335 -10.36 -8.20 -3.84
N SER A 336 -11.61 -7.88 -4.16
CA SER A 336 -12.04 -7.57 -5.54
C SER A 336 -11.79 -6.10 -5.89
N PRO A 337 -11.09 -5.80 -7.00
CA PRO A 337 -10.95 -4.45 -7.52
C PRO A 337 -12.22 -3.91 -8.21
N ILE A 338 -13.24 -4.73 -8.44
CA ILE A 338 -14.41 -4.35 -9.25
C ILE A 338 -15.12 -3.10 -8.67
N LEU A 339 -15.33 -3.05 -7.36
CA LEU A 339 -16.00 -1.90 -6.73
C LEU A 339 -15.17 -0.61 -6.82
N PRO A 340 -13.86 -0.63 -6.51
CA PRO A 340 -12.97 0.47 -6.86
C PRO A 340 -13.07 0.92 -8.32
N PHE A 341 -13.09 -0.01 -9.28
CA PHE A 341 -13.20 0.32 -10.70
C PHE A 341 -14.54 0.97 -11.06
N LEU A 342 -15.65 0.48 -10.52
CA LEU A 342 -16.97 1.11 -10.68
C LEU A 342 -16.98 2.52 -10.11
N PHE A 343 -16.40 2.72 -8.92
CA PHE A 343 -16.24 4.04 -8.32
C PHE A 343 -15.42 4.98 -9.23
N CYS A 344 -14.26 4.53 -9.72
CA CYS A 344 -13.45 5.29 -10.67
C CYS A 344 -14.24 5.68 -11.93
N GLY A 345 -15.05 4.75 -12.47
CA GLY A 345 -15.92 5.02 -13.63
C GLY A 345 -16.98 6.08 -13.35
N ILE A 346 -17.65 6.01 -12.20
CA ILE A 346 -18.66 7.02 -11.80
C ILE A 346 -18.02 8.41 -11.66
N VAL A 347 -16.87 8.49 -11.01
CA VAL A 347 -16.14 9.76 -10.85
C VAL A 347 -15.70 10.30 -12.21
N ALA A 348 -15.16 9.44 -13.08
CA ALA A 348 -14.74 9.82 -14.43
C ALA A 348 -15.91 10.35 -15.29
N VAL A 349 -17.06 9.65 -15.28
CA VAL A 349 -18.28 10.10 -15.97
C VAL A 349 -18.76 11.44 -15.43
N SER A 350 -18.81 11.58 -14.10
CA SER A 350 -19.28 12.81 -13.46
C SER A 350 -18.38 13.99 -13.82
N ALA A 351 -17.06 13.80 -13.78
CA ALA A 351 -16.07 14.80 -14.16
C ALA A 351 -16.16 15.18 -15.64
N ALA A 352 -16.30 14.20 -16.54
CA ALA A 352 -16.44 14.45 -17.97
C ALA A 352 -17.79 15.11 -18.32
N ALA A 353 -18.85 14.86 -17.54
CA ALA A 353 -20.17 15.46 -17.74
C ALA A 353 -20.21 16.94 -17.32
N ILE A 354 -19.40 17.34 -16.33
CA ILE A 354 -19.25 18.75 -15.92
C ILE A 354 -18.06 19.45 -16.58
N GLU A 355 -17.50 18.85 -17.64
CA GLU A 355 -16.43 19.43 -18.47
C GLU A 355 -15.17 19.80 -17.68
N LEU A 356 -14.78 18.97 -16.70
CA LEU A 356 -13.45 19.08 -16.09
C LEU A 356 -12.36 18.75 -17.11
N GLU A 357 -11.12 19.14 -16.79
CA GLU A 357 -9.93 18.89 -17.59
C GLU A 357 -8.90 18.05 -16.82
N LEU A 358 -7.95 17.45 -17.56
CA LEU A 358 -7.01 16.44 -17.08
C LEU A 358 -6.14 16.94 -15.92
N GLU A 359 -5.78 18.22 -15.97
CA GLU A 359 -4.92 18.89 -15.01
C GLU A 359 -5.51 18.86 -13.60
N TYR A 360 -6.84 18.78 -13.47
CA TYR A 360 -7.52 18.79 -12.18
C TYR A 360 -7.31 17.48 -11.43
N PHE A 361 -6.96 16.41 -12.14
CA PHE A 361 -6.50 15.15 -11.58
C PHE A 361 -4.97 15.15 -11.44
N MET A 362 -4.25 15.70 -12.44
CA MET A 362 -2.79 15.75 -12.45
C MET A 362 -2.20 16.47 -11.23
N ILE A 363 -2.87 17.51 -10.75
CA ILE A 363 -2.41 18.33 -9.62
C ILE A 363 -2.02 17.49 -8.40
N PHE A 364 -2.74 16.41 -8.09
CA PHE A 364 -2.45 15.56 -6.94
C PHE A 364 -1.12 14.83 -7.06
N TYR A 365 -0.73 14.42 -8.27
CA TYR A 365 0.57 13.80 -8.56
C TYR A 365 1.72 14.79 -8.42
N ALA A 366 1.46 16.06 -8.73
CA ALA A 366 2.46 17.11 -8.64
C ALA A 366 2.49 17.83 -7.28
N THR A 367 1.59 17.47 -6.35
CA THR A 367 1.48 18.09 -5.02
C THR A 367 1.26 17.06 -3.92
N PHE A 368 0.01 16.60 -3.71
CA PHE A 368 -0.38 15.75 -2.58
C PHE A 368 0.51 14.52 -2.40
N PHE A 369 0.82 13.80 -3.49
CA PHE A 369 1.61 12.57 -3.44
C PHE A 369 3.11 12.79 -3.33
N VAL A 370 3.63 13.96 -3.74
CA VAL A 370 5.06 14.29 -3.77
C VAL A 370 5.74 14.06 -2.43
N GLY A 371 5.10 14.52 -1.35
CA GLY A 371 5.65 14.34 -0.01
C GLY A 371 5.75 12.85 0.38
N TYR A 372 4.73 12.06 0.07
CA TYR A 372 4.73 10.63 0.36
C TYR A 372 5.79 9.90 -0.47
N GLU A 373 5.91 10.22 -1.76
CA GLU A 373 6.92 9.65 -2.66
C GLU A 373 8.35 9.96 -2.21
N ALA A 374 8.66 11.23 -1.96
CA ALA A 374 9.98 11.67 -1.51
C ALA A 374 10.36 11.02 -0.15
N LEU A 375 9.41 10.98 0.80
CA LEU A 375 9.63 10.33 2.08
C LEU A 375 9.83 8.82 1.92
N SER A 376 9.09 8.19 0.99
CA SER A 376 9.21 6.75 0.70
C SER A 376 10.63 6.41 0.20
N ILE A 377 11.21 7.25 -0.66
CA ILE A 377 12.59 7.13 -1.14
C ILE A 377 13.56 7.26 0.02
N GLY A 378 13.45 8.33 0.82
CA GLY A 378 14.34 8.57 1.97
C GLY A 378 14.35 7.38 2.94
N ARG A 379 13.17 6.84 3.25
CA ARG A 379 13.01 5.65 4.11
C ARG A 379 13.58 4.37 3.52
N ALA A 380 13.72 4.27 2.19
CA ALA A 380 14.32 3.10 1.58
C ALA A 380 15.84 3.02 1.83
N PHE A 381 16.49 4.12 2.26
CA PHE A 381 17.94 4.19 2.47
C PHE A 381 18.36 4.57 3.90
N MET A 382 17.48 5.19 4.68
CA MET A 382 17.80 5.63 6.04
C MET A 382 17.18 4.71 7.09
N ASN A 383 18.02 4.19 8.00
CA ASN A 383 17.58 3.52 9.22
C ASN A 383 17.55 4.56 10.34
N GLY A 384 16.37 5.09 10.70
CA GLY A 384 16.24 6.15 11.71
C GLY A 384 14.80 6.57 12.02
N PRO A 385 14.57 7.68 12.75
CA PRO A 385 13.25 8.17 13.18
C PRO A 385 12.29 8.54 12.03
N VAL A 386 12.79 8.63 10.79
CA VAL A 386 12.01 8.64 9.55
C VAL A 386 11.05 7.41 9.44
N ASN A 387 11.21 6.42 10.31
CA ASN A 387 10.32 5.28 10.40
C ASN A 387 8.90 5.59 10.92
N VAL A 388 8.69 6.69 11.64
CA VAL A 388 7.36 7.18 12.02
C VAL A 388 6.90 8.21 10.98
N ILE A 389 5.88 7.89 10.18
CA ILE A 389 5.31 8.87 9.26
C ILE A 389 4.35 9.75 10.05
N PRO A 390 4.53 11.09 10.08
CA PRO A 390 3.53 11.98 10.64
C PRO A 390 2.35 12.09 9.67
N GLN A 391 1.54 11.03 9.58
CA GLN A 391 0.48 10.84 8.56
C GLN A 391 -0.44 12.05 8.44
N VAL A 392 -0.89 12.59 9.57
CA VAL A 392 -1.77 13.76 9.62
C VAL A 392 -1.04 15.00 9.08
N LYS A 393 0.20 15.24 9.49
CA LYS A 393 0.99 16.39 9.00
C LYS A 393 1.24 16.28 7.50
N MET A 394 1.61 15.08 7.01
CA MET A 394 1.79 14.83 5.57
C MET A 394 0.50 15.07 4.79
N PHE A 395 -0.64 14.58 5.30
CA PHE A 395 -1.95 14.79 4.70
C PHE A 395 -2.31 16.29 4.64
N CYS A 396 -2.10 17.02 5.74
CA CYS A 396 -2.36 18.46 5.80
C CYS A 396 -1.46 19.25 4.85
N ILE A 397 -0.15 18.96 4.81
CA ILE A 397 0.79 19.61 3.89
C ILE A 397 0.44 19.30 2.44
N GLY A 398 0.13 18.04 2.12
CA GLY A 398 -0.32 17.66 0.78
C GLY A 398 -1.62 18.35 0.37
N SER A 399 -2.59 18.46 1.28
CA SER A 399 -3.86 19.16 1.01
C SER A 399 -3.66 20.66 0.82
N LEU A 400 -2.82 21.30 1.65
CA LEU A 400 -2.48 22.71 1.52
C LEU A 400 -1.74 22.98 0.19
N ALA A 401 -0.83 22.09 -0.19
CA ALA A 401 -0.10 22.16 -1.45
C ALA A 401 -1.04 22.11 -2.67
N VAL A 402 -2.04 21.21 -2.66
CA VAL A 402 -3.09 21.16 -3.70
C VAL A 402 -3.82 22.50 -3.77
N VAL A 403 -4.28 23.05 -2.64
CA VAL A 403 -5.05 24.31 -2.63
C VAL A 403 -4.23 25.49 -3.15
N ILE A 404 -2.97 25.64 -2.71
CA ILE A 404 -2.09 26.72 -3.18
C ILE A 404 -1.85 26.59 -4.68
N PHE A 405 -1.57 25.37 -5.15
CA PHE A 405 -1.39 25.12 -6.57
C PHE A 405 -2.67 25.44 -7.35
N SER A 406 -3.84 25.02 -6.87
CA SER A 406 -5.13 25.29 -7.50
C SER A 406 -5.39 26.79 -7.65
N TYR A 407 -5.12 27.59 -6.61
CA TYR A 407 -5.20 29.06 -6.73
C TYR A 407 -4.22 29.59 -7.78
N GLY A 408 -2.99 29.05 -7.83
CA GLY A 408 -2.02 29.38 -8.87
C GLY A 408 -2.47 29.05 -10.27
N TYR A 409 -3.18 27.94 -10.44
CA TYR A 409 -3.75 27.55 -11.73
C TYR A 409 -4.91 28.47 -12.10
N PHE A 410 -5.97 28.54 -11.30
CA PHE A 410 -7.17 29.33 -11.65
C PHE A 410 -6.91 30.83 -11.78
N LEU A 411 -5.97 31.39 -11.01
CA LEU A 411 -5.61 32.81 -11.09
C LEU A 411 -4.51 33.11 -12.13
N HIS A 412 -4.05 32.11 -12.88
CA HIS A 412 -2.96 32.25 -13.85
C HIS A 412 -1.68 32.82 -13.22
N GLN A 413 -1.34 32.33 -12.03
CA GLN A 413 -0.16 32.71 -11.24
C GLN A 413 0.81 31.54 -11.12
N PRO A 414 1.80 31.41 -12.04
CA PRO A 414 2.74 30.28 -12.07
C PRO A 414 3.55 30.11 -10.78
N ILE A 415 3.81 31.21 -10.07
CA ILE A 415 4.57 31.19 -8.81
C ILE A 415 3.87 30.31 -7.76
N PHE A 416 2.55 30.35 -7.66
CA PHE A 416 1.82 29.52 -6.71
C PHE A 416 1.78 28.05 -7.12
N GLN A 417 1.83 27.74 -8.42
CA GLN A 417 1.97 26.35 -8.90
C GLN A 417 3.34 25.78 -8.48
N ILE A 418 4.40 26.57 -8.66
CA ILE A 418 5.77 26.23 -8.23
C ILE A 418 5.82 26.03 -6.71
N LEU A 419 5.32 26.99 -5.92
CA LEU A 419 5.32 26.91 -4.46
C LEU A 419 4.49 25.73 -3.94
N GLY A 420 3.31 25.50 -4.52
CA GLY A 420 2.46 24.36 -4.17
C GLY A 420 3.16 23.02 -4.40
N SER A 421 3.84 22.84 -5.54
CA SER A 421 4.56 21.60 -5.84
C SER A 421 5.82 21.39 -4.99
N LEU A 422 6.54 22.45 -4.63
CA LEU A 422 7.75 22.37 -3.81
C LEU A 422 7.47 22.20 -2.32
N MET A 423 6.31 22.65 -1.81
CA MET A 423 5.99 22.64 -0.39
C MET A 423 6.10 21.24 0.26
N PRO A 424 5.50 20.17 -0.30
CA PRO A 424 5.64 18.81 0.26
C PRO A 424 7.10 18.33 0.27
N LEU A 425 7.87 18.65 -0.78
CA LEU A 425 9.27 18.28 -0.88
C LEU A 425 10.13 19.00 0.17
N GLY A 426 9.91 20.30 0.35
CA GLY A 426 10.57 21.11 1.39
C GLY A 426 10.27 20.59 2.79
N TYR A 427 9.03 20.16 3.04
CA TYR A 427 8.67 19.54 4.32
C TYR A 427 9.40 18.22 4.56
N VAL A 428 9.49 17.35 3.55
CA VAL A 428 10.25 16.08 3.66
C VAL A 428 11.73 16.35 3.88
N PHE A 429 12.33 17.31 3.15
CA PHE A 429 13.72 17.70 3.35
C PHE A 429 13.97 18.18 4.79
N TRP A 430 13.08 19.02 5.32
CA TRP A 430 13.11 19.43 6.72
C TRP A 430 13.02 18.26 7.69
N LEU A 431 12.10 17.31 7.47
CA LEU A 431 11.97 16.10 8.28
C LEU A 431 13.24 15.24 8.28
N MET A 432 13.94 15.17 7.14
CA MET A 432 15.18 14.40 7.01
C MET A 432 16.37 15.09 7.69
N LEU A 433 16.33 16.42 7.86
CA LEU A 433 17.39 17.20 8.52
C LEU A 433 17.20 17.39 10.03
N LYS A 434 15.95 17.33 10.54
CA LYS A 434 15.65 17.62 11.95
C LYS A 434 16.47 16.71 12.89
N PRO A 435 17.34 17.27 13.76
CA PRO A 435 18.07 16.50 14.77
C PRO A 435 17.09 15.80 15.72
N MET A 436 17.43 14.59 16.15
CA MET A 436 16.60 13.78 17.05
C MET A 436 16.37 14.51 18.38
N ALA A 437 15.17 15.06 18.58
CA ALA A 437 14.70 15.41 19.92
C ALA A 437 13.99 14.18 20.50
N ALA A 438 14.36 13.79 21.72
CA ALA A 438 13.77 12.66 22.44
C ALA A 438 12.24 12.79 22.64
N GLU A 439 11.68 13.98 22.45
CA GLU A 439 10.24 14.29 22.57
C GLU A 439 9.38 13.71 21.45
N ASP A 440 9.91 13.43 20.24
CA ASP A 440 9.08 12.82 19.16
C ASP A 440 8.79 11.31 19.40
N PHE A 441 9.36 10.72 20.46
CA PHE A 441 9.04 9.35 20.90
C PHE A 441 7.80 9.27 21.81
N THR A 442 7.30 10.39 22.36
CA THR A 442 6.22 10.33 23.35
C THR A 442 4.85 10.23 22.71
N VAL A 443 4.60 10.71 21.50
CA VAL A 443 3.22 10.72 20.93
C VAL A 443 2.65 9.31 20.68
N GLY A 444 3.49 8.30 20.42
CA GLY A 444 3.03 6.90 20.32
C GLY A 444 2.88 6.19 21.66
N ASN A 445 3.53 6.72 22.71
CA ASN A 445 3.44 6.21 24.07
C ASN A 445 2.41 7.00 24.91
N GLU A 446 2.06 8.23 24.56
CA GLU A 446 1.13 9.09 25.29
C GLU A 446 -0.30 8.55 25.21
N GLU A 447 -0.72 7.94 24.08
CA GLU A 447 -2.01 7.20 24.04
C GLU A 447 -2.01 5.93 24.92
N LEU A 448 -0.83 5.39 25.26
CA LEU A 448 -0.69 4.26 26.19
C LEU A 448 -0.43 4.71 27.64
N GLU A 449 0.19 5.88 27.84
CA GLU A 449 0.57 6.46 29.13
C GLU A 449 -0.52 7.37 29.73
N GLU A 450 -1.37 8.04 28.94
CA GLU A 450 -2.54 8.75 29.50
C GLU A 450 -3.51 7.79 30.19
N THR A 451 -3.54 6.52 29.77
CA THR A 451 -4.30 5.47 30.47
C THR A 451 -3.61 4.97 31.74
N SER A 452 -2.29 5.16 31.89
CA SER A 452 -1.52 4.67 33.05
C SER A 452 -1.24 5.77 34.10
N LEU A 453 -1.17 7.04 33.70
CA LEU A 453 -0.92 8.18 34.59
C LEU A 453 -2.14 8.59 35.42
N LEU A 454 -3.35 8.15 35.04
CA LEU A 454 -4.54 8.28 35.90
C LEU A 454 -4.59 7.28 37.07
N GLN A 455 -3.64 6.34 37.17
CA GLN A 455 -3.60 5.30 38.23
C GLN A 455 -2.49 5.47 39.27
N SER A 456 -1.64 6.50 39.19
CA SER A 456 -0.49 6.67 40.08
C SER A 456 -0.47 8.01 40.80
N ALA A 457 -1.56 8.35 41.50
CA ALA A 457 -1.47 9.29 42.61
C ALA A 457 -0.89 8.56 43.85
N PRO A 458 0.20 9.04 44.48
CA PRO A 458 0.75 8.39 45.67
C PRO A 458 -0.17 8.65 46.86
N VAL A 459 -0.86 7.60 47.33
CA VAL A 459 -1.61 7.65 48.59
C VAL A 459 -0.61 7.67 49.75
N VAL A 460 -0.63 8.77 50.50
CA VAL A 460 0.10 8.95 51.75
C VAL A 460 -0.35 7.87 52.75
N LEU A 461 0.57 7.00 53.16
CA LEU A 461 0.30 5.96 54.15
C LEU A 461 0.04 6.60 55.53
N MET A 462 -1.21 6.56 55.99
CA MET A 462 -1.55 6.75 57.39
C MET A 462 -1.41 5.42 58.14
N LYS A 463 -0.48 5.39 59.08
CA LYS A 463 -0.16 4.25 59.94
C LYS A 463 -1.34 4.00 60.89
N THR A 464 -2.08 2.92 60.68
CA THR A 464 -3.15 2.50 61.61
C THR A 464 -2.79 1.16 62.23
N THR A 465 -2.68 1.19 63.56
CA THR A 465 -2.35 0.09 64.45
C THR A 465 -3.47 -0.96 64.45
N THR A 466 -3.20 -2.19 64.03
CA THR A 466 -4.14 -3.31 64.19
C THR A 466 -3.84 -4.09 65.46
N LEU A 467 -4.75 -3.95 66.43
CA LEU A 467 -4.91 -4.86 67.56
C LEU A 467 -5.26 -6.26 67.05
N ALA A 468 -4.54 -7.26 67.56
CA ALA A 468 -4.81 -8.66 67.32
C ALA A 468 -6.06 -9.10 68.10
N THR A 469 -7.01 -9.73 67.42
CA THR A 469 -8.09 -10.49 68.05
C THR A 469 -8.17 -11.88 67.41
N HIS A 470 -7.83 -12.88 68.21
CA HIS A 470 -8.08 -14.30 67.97
C HIS A 470 -9.57 -14.60 68.05
N ILE A 471 -10.15 -15.26 67.03
CA ILE A 471 -11.44 -15.98 67.10
C ILE A 471 -11.32 -17.25 66.22
N PRO A 472 -11.97 -18.39 66.60
CA PRO A 472 -11.43 -19.73 66.44
C PRO A 472 -11.88 -20.49 65.18
N THR A 473 -11.18 -21.61 64.96
CA THR A 473 -11.33 -22.62 63.90
C THR A 473 -12.74 -23.20 63.79
N ASN A 474 -13.34 -23.07 62.61
CA ASN A 474 -14.38 -23.97 62.11
C ASN A 474 -13.94 -24.50 60.74
N ASP A 475 -13.82 -25.82 60.62
CA ASP A 475 -13.60 -26.54 59.37
C ASP A 475 -14.80 -26.34 58.44
N THR A 476 -14.66 -25.53 57.40
CA THR A 476 -15.36 -25.65 56.12
C THR A 476 -14.72 -24.68 55.11
N LEU A 477 -14.09 -25.24 54.07
CA LEU A 477 -13.46 -24.53 52.93
C LEU A 477 -12.36 -23.53 53.31
N THR A 478 -11.24 -24.04 53.79
CA THR A 478 -9.95 -23.32 53.73
C THR A 478 -9.58 -23.08 52.27
N HIS A 479 -9.79 -21.85 51.78
CA HIS A 479 -9.18 -21.43 50.52
C HIS A 479 -7.65 -21.52 50.68
N SER A 480 -7.04 -22.56 50.11
CA SER A 480 -5.59 -22.68 50.09
C SER A 480 -5.01 -21.51 49.31
N ILE A 481 -4.38 -20.58 50.02
CA ILE A 481 -3.73 -19.38 49.45
C ILE A 481 -2.66 -19.79 48.42
N THR A 482 -2.11 -20.99 48.57
CA THR A 482 -1.04 -21.53 47.72
C THR A 482 -1.53 -22.50 46.66
N GLY A 483 -2.84 -22.79 46.59
CA GLY A 483 -3.42 -23.85 45.76
C GLY A 483 -3.19 -25.26 46.31
N HIS A 484 -3.75 -26.28 45.65
CA HIS A 484 -3.63 -27.70 46.02
C HIS A 484 -3.81 -28.61 44.80
N PHE A 485 -3.50 -29.90 44.93
CA PHE A 485 -3.75 -30.89 43.89
C PHE A 485 -5.06 -31.66 44.14
N GLU A 486 -5.87 -31.82 43.10
CA GLU A 486 -6.96 -32.79 43.00
C GLU A 486 -6.65 -33.69 41.80
N ASP A 487 -6.32 -34.95 42.06
CA ASP A 487 -5.79 -35.90 41.08
C ASP A 487 -4.58 -35.32 40.30
N LYS A 488 -4.75 -35.10 38.99
CA LYS A 488 -3.74 -34.54 38.09
C LYS A 488 -3.87 -33.03 37.93
N TRP A 489 -4.89 -32.41 38.52
CA TRP A 489 -5.16 -30.99 38.41
C TRP A 489 -4.61 -30.25 39.61
N PHE A 490 -3.81 -29.24 39.35
CA PHE A 490 -3.47 -28.22 40.34
C PHE A 490 -4.54 -27.12 40.31
N ILE A 491 -5.11 -26.81 41.47
CA ILE A 491 -6.24 -25.91 41.62
C ILE A 491 -5.84 -24.73 42.50
N HIS A 492 -6.18 -23.53 42.03
CA HIS A 492 -6.05 -22.30 42.80
C HIS A 492 -7.37 -21.54 42.74
N THR A 493 -7.90 -21.21 43.92
CA THR A 493 -9.21 -20.56 44.08
C THR A 493 -9.04 -19.20 44.73
N PHE A 494 -9.66 -18.19 44.16
CA PHE A 494 -9.61 -16.81 44.65
C PHE A 494 -10.90 -16.06 44.29
N ILE A 495 -11.04 -14.84 44.80
CA ILE A 495 -12.19 -13.97 44.53
C ILE A 495 -11.77 -12.92 43.50
N ALA A 496 -12.56 -12.76 42.44
CA ALA A 496 -12.38 -11.67 41.47
C ALA A 496 -12.67 -10.32 42.14
N THR A 497 -11.88 -9.30 41.84
CA THR A 497 -11.97 -7.97 42.47
C THR A 497 -12.15 -6.89 41.42
N TYR A 498 -12.34 -5.64 41.84
CA TYR A 498 -12.42 -4.52 40.90
C TYR A 498 -11.19 -4.37 39.99
N ALA A 499 -10.01 -4.82 40.45
CA ALA A 499 -8.80 -4.83 39.62
C ALA A 499 -8.90 -5.82 38.45
N ASP A 500 -9.80 -6.82 38.53
CA ASP A 500 -10.02 -7.81 37.50
C ASP A 500 -11.16 -7.40 36.53
N THR A 501 -11.93 -6.36 36.84
CA THR A 501 -13.13 -5.96 36.07
C THR A 501 -12.90 -4.81 35.09
N ASN A 502 -13.77 -4.72 34.09
CA ASN A 502 -13.85 -3.57 33.19
C ASN A 502 -14.87 -2.54 33.69
N SER A 503 -15.01 -1.42 32.97
CA SER A 503 -15.94 -0.33 33.31
C SER A 503 -17.43 -0.71 33.27
N VAL A 504 -17.78 -1.94 32.86
CA VAL A 504 -19.16 -2.45 32.81
C VAL A 504 -19.43 -3.56 33.84
N GLY A 505 -18.51 -3.81 34.79
CA GLY A 505 -18.68 -4.72 35.93
C GLY A 505 -18.30 -6.18 35.67
N ASN A 506 -18.18 -6.60 34.41
CA ASN A 506 -17.70 -7.96 34.12
C ASN A 506 -16.18 -8.05 34.23
N VAL A 507 -15.67 -9.24 34.54
CA VAL A 507 -14.22 -9.50 34.50
C VAL A 507 -13.68 -9.28 33.08
N TYR A 508 -12.62 -8.48 32.99
CA TYR A 508 -11.98 -8.18 31.72
C TYR A 508 -11.36 -9.44 31.12
N PHE A 509 -11.59 -9.70 29.82
CA PHE A 509 -11.18 -10.96 29.18
C PHE A 509 -9.67 -11.26 29.31
N GLY A 510 -8.82 -10.22 29.39
CA GLY A 510 -7.38 -10.36 29.61
C GLY A 510 -7.01 -10.97 30.97
N MET A 511 -7.89 -10.85 31.96
CA MET A 511 -7.64 -11.35 33.31
C MET A 511 -7.68 -12.87 33.38
N TYR A 512 -8.45 -13.54 32.53
CA TYR A 512 -8.46 -15.01 32.45
C TYR A 512 -7.06 -15.56 32.13
N ALA A 513 -6.31 -14.90 31.24
CA ALA A 513 -4.92 -15.28 30.95
C ALA A 513 -3.99 -15.00 32.13
N MET A 514 -4.18 -13.87 32.83
CA MET A 514 -3.41 -13.51 34.03
C MET A 514 -3.62 -14.51 35.17
N TRP A 515 -4.87 -14.95 35.38
CA TRP A 515 -5.22 -15.93 36.40
C TRP A 515 -4.62 -17.31 36.11
N VAL A 516 -4.63 -17.75 34.84
CA VAL A 516 -3.93 -18.98 34.43
C VAL A 516 -2.42 -18.84 34.62
N GLY A 517 -1.83 -17.70 34.26
CA GLY A 517 -0.41 -17.41 34.49
C GLY A 517 -0.01 -17.50 35.96
N LYS A 518 -0.78 -16.87 36.84
CA LYS A 518 -0.59 -16.92 38.30
C LYS A 518 -0.72 -18.35 38.84
N THR A 519 -1.76 -19.07 38.43
CA THR A 519 -1.99 -20.45 38.88
C THR A 519 -0.88 -21.39 38.42
N ARG A 520 -0.33 -21.17 37.22
CA ARG A 520 0.83 -21.91 36.71
C ARG A 520 2.08 -21.62 37.53
N GLU A 521 2.32 -20.39 37.92
CA GLU A 521 3.47 -20.03 38.76
C GLU A 521 3.38 -20.67 40.14
N LEU A 522 2.18 -20.73 40.73
CA LEU A 522 1.93 -21.47 41.97
C LEU A 522 2.15 -22.98 41.80
N PHE A 523 1.67 -23.55 40.68
CA PHE A 523 1.96 -24.94 40.32
C PHE A 523 3.47 -25.20 40.25
N PHE A 524 4.23 -24.36 39.53
CA PHE A 524 5.69 -24.48 39.44
C PHE A 524 6.38 -24.34 40.80
N ASN A 525 5.94 -23.41 41.63
CA ASN A 525 6.48 -23.25 42.98
C ASN A 525 6.27 -24.52 43.83
N GLN A 526 5.15 -25.22 43.63
CA GLN A 526 4.84 -26.46 44.33
C GLN A 526 5.66 -27.66 43.82
N VAL A 527 5.79 -27.82 42.50
CA VAL A 527 6.47 -29.00 41.90
C VAL A 527 7.97 -28.81 41.72
N MET A 528 8.45 -27.57 41.67
CA MET A 528 9.86 -27.20 41.56
C MET A 528 10.24 -26.14 42.62
N PRO A 529 10.12 -26.44 43.93
CA PRO A 529 10.31 -25.46 45.01
C PRO A 529 11.75 -24.91 45.11
N LYS A 530 12.71 -25.53 44.43
CA LYS A 530 14.10 -25.06 44.34
C LYS A 530 14.35 -24.13 43.14
N PHE A 531 13.37 -23.95 42.25
CA PHE A 531 13.52 -23.11 41.07
C PHE A 531 13.59 -21.63 41.48
N ASN A 532 14.69 -20.97 41.12
CA ASN A 532 14.91 -19.55 41.42
C ASN A 532 15.33 -18.82 40.15
N LEU A 533 14.57 -17.78 39.78
CA LEU A 533 14.80 -16.99 38.57
C LEU A 533 16.18 -16.31 38.52
N ARG A 534 16.82 -16.05 39.67
CA ARG A 534 18.15 -15.39 39.72
C ARG A 534 19.30 -16.33 39.41
N GLU A 535 19.17 -17.61 39.74
CA GLU A 535 20.28 -18.58 39.74
C GLU A 535 20.09 -19.73 38.74
N THR A 536 18.89 -19.85 38.15
CA THR A 536 18.57 -20.92 37.21
C THR A 536 19.42 -20.87 35.92
N PRO A 537 19.89 -22.01 35.40
CA PRO A 537 20.58 -22.07 34.11
C PRO A 537 19.60 -21.96 32.91
N TYR A 538 18.29 -21.98 33.14
CA TYR A 538 17.26 -21.91 32.11
C TYR A 538 16.04 -21.06 32.50
N TYR A 539 15.37 -20.48 31.50
CA TYR A 539 14.07 -19.84 31.64
C TYR A 539 12.97 -20.68 30.99
N ILE A 540 11.78 -20.66 31.59
CA ILE A 540 10.57 -21.29 31.07
C ILE A 540 9.73 -20.20 30.42
N LEU A 541 9.55 -20.27 29.10
CA LEU A 541 8.82 -19.27 28.33
C LEU A 541 7.53 -19.84 27.78
N THR A 542 6.49 -19.01 27.75
CA THR A 542 5.24 -19.35 27.07
C THR A 542 5.41 -19.16 25.57
N ARG A 543 5.32 -20.25 24.82
CA ARG A 543 5.38 -20.26 23.35
C ARG A 543 4.04 -19.89 22.74
N SER A 544 2.96 -20.42 23.30
CA SER A 544 1.60 -20.27 22.80
C SER A 544 0.62 -20.36 23.97
N PHE A 545 -0.47 -19.60 23.89
CA PHE A 545 -1.56 -19.64 24.83
C PHE A 545 -2.87 -19.56 24.04
N GLU A 546 -3.75 -20.53 24.25
CA GLU A 546 -5.08 -20.58 23.65
C GLU A 546 -6.10 -20.63 24.78
N HIS A 547 -7.11 -19.77 24.75
CA HIS A 547 -8.19 -19.74 25.73
C HIS A 547 -9.51 -19.51 25.02
N LYS A 548 -10.48 -20.39 25.30
CA LYS A 548 -11.86 -20.27 24.85
C LYS A 548 -12.73 -19.80 26.01
N PHE A 549 -13.32 -18.62 25.85
CA PHE A 549 -14.31 -18.08 26.76
C PHE A 549 -15.65 -18.81 26.56
N VAL A 550 -16.22 -19.33 27.64
CA VAL A 550 -17.49 -20.07 27.64
C VAL A 550 -18.57 -19.25 28.33
N ARG A 551 -18.26 -18.62 29.46
CA ARG A 551 -19.15 -17.75 30.24
C ARG A 551 -18.38 -16.60 30.89
N GLU A 552 -19.06 -15.49 31.07
CA GLU A 552 -18.57 -14.33 31.81
C GLU A 552 -18.73 -14.55 33.33
N THR A 553 -17.85 -13.92 34.11
CA THR A 553 -17.91 -13.86 35.57
C THR A 553 -17.81 -12.39 36.00
N ARG A 554 -18.19 -12.09 37.24
CA ARG A 554 -18.35 -10.73 37.76
C ARG A 554 -17.44 -10.45 38.94
N GLU A 555 -17.40 -9.19 39.37
CA GLU A 555 -16.75 -8.79 40.61
C GLU A 555 -17.26 -9.62 41.80
N PHE A 556 -16.36 -9.93 42.71
CA PHE A 556 -16.60 -10.67 43.95
C PHE A 556 -17.11 -12.10 43.80
N GLU A 557 -17.14 -12.65 42.59
CA GLU A 557 -17.36 -14.07 42.40
C GLU A 557 -16.10 -14.88 42.73
N THR A 558 -16.29 -16.03 43.37
CA THR A 558 -15.20 -17.00 43.58
C THR A 558 -14.92 -17.75 42.29
N VAL A 559 -13.66 -17.76 41.88
CA VAL A 559 -13.15 -18.39 40.67
C VAL A 559 -12.13 -19.45 41.04
N SER A 560 -12.25 -20.64 40.44
CA SER A 560 -11.29 -21.73 40.56
C SER A 560 -10.61 -21.99 39.22
N VAL A 561 -9.30 -21.78 39.17
CA VAL A 561 -8.47 -22.12 38.01
C VAL A 561 -7.79 -23.46 38.26
N ARG A 562 -7.92 -24.38 37.30
CA ARG A 562 -7.31 -25.70 37.33
C ARG A 562 -6.32 -25.83 36.19
N ILE A 563 -5.12 -26.35 36.46
CA ILE A 563 -4.08 -26.60 35.45
C ILE A 563 -3.54 -28.02 35.60
N ARG A 564 -3.30 -28.70 34.48
CA ARG A 564 -2.57 -29.98 34.45
C ARG A 564 -1.60 -30.06 33.29
N ILE A 565 -0.68 -31.01 33.36
CA ILE A 565 0.16 -31.35 32.21
C ILE A 565 -0.65 -32.24 31.26
N ALA A 566 -0.82 -31.80 30.02
CA ALA A 566 -1.57 -32.54 29.00
C ALA A 566 -0.66 -33.47 28.19
N SER A 567 0.52 -32.97 27.80
CA SER A 567 1.52 -33.73 27.05
C SER A 567 2.88 -33.05 27.10
N TYR A 568 3.94 -33.79 26.78
CA TYR A 568 5.25 -33.21 26.54
C TYR A 568 6.01 -33.99 25.45
N ASN A 569 6.98 -33.35 24.83
CA ASN A 569 7.97 -33.98 23.97
C ASN A 569 9.37 -33.53 24.40
N ARG A 570 10.41 -33.83 23.62
CA ARG A 570 11.80 -33.46 23.97
C ARG A 570 12.02 -31.96 24.23
N LYS A 571 11.21 -31.07 23.64
CA LYS A 571 11.44 -29.61 23.65
C LYS A 571 10.31 -28.77 24.22
N PHE A 572 9.09 -29.33 24.30
CA PHE A 572 7.89 -28.57 24.65
C PHE A 572 7.04 -29.32 25.67
N VAL A 573 6.45 -28.57 26.60
CA VAL A 573 5.39 -29.04 27.51
C VAL A 573 4.10 -28.34 27.14
N THR A 574 3.00 -29.08 27.07
CA THR A 574 1.66 -28.54 26.92
C THR A 574 0.92 -28.67 28.24
N LEU A 575 0.51 -27.55 28.82
CA LEU A 575 -0.41 -27.48 29.94
C LEU A 575 -1.84 -27.30 29.41
N GLU A 576 -2.81 -27.89 30.09
CA GLU A 576 -4.24 -27.64 29.87
C GLU A 576 -4.80 -26.92 31.09
N HIS A 577 -5.71 -25.97 30.86
CA HIS A 577 -6.35 -25.21 31.91
C HIS A 577 -7.87 -25.15 31.75
N GLU A 578 -8.56 -25.10 32.88
CA GLU A 578 -9.99 -24.88 33.00
C GLU A 578 -10.28 -23.88 34.11
N ILE A 579 -11.32 -23.07 33.95
CA ILE A 579 -11.72 -22.04 34.90
C ILE A 579 -13.20 -22.24 35.21
N TYR A 580 -13.53 -22.28 36.50
CA TYR A 580 -14.87 -22.54 37.01
C TYR A 580 -15.34 -21.43 37.96
N ASP A 581 -16.65 -21.19 38.00
CA ASP A 581 -17.29 -20.36 39.02
C ASP A 581 -17.56 -21.16 40.32
N SER A 582 -18.08 -20.47 41.33
CA SER A 582 -18.49 -21.07 42.62
C SER A 582 -19.58 -22.15 42.50
N GLN A 583 -20.35 -22.16 41.41
CA GLN A 583 -21.42 -23.13 41.15
C GLN A 583 -20.91 -24.33 40.32
N GLY A 584 -19.62 -24.37 39.97
CA GLY A 584 -19.02 -25.42 39.16
C GLY A 584 -19.30 -25.29 37.66
N HIS A 585 -19.77 -24.14 37.18
CA HIS A 585 -19.91 -23.90 35.74
C HIS A 585 -18.58 -23.53 35.11
N LEU A 586 -18.32 -24.06 33.92
CA LEU A 586 -17.12 -23.74 33.15
C LEU A 586 -17.22 -22.31 32.59
N LEU A 587 -16.30 -21.45 33.05
CA LEU A 587 -16.11 -20.08 32.58
C LEU A 587 -15.22 -20.03 31.32
N GLY A 588 -14.19 -20.87 31.28
CA GLY A 588 -13.28 -20.93 30.12
C GLY A 588 -12.31 -22.10 30.20
N LYS A 589 -11.72 -22.46 29.05
CA LYS A 589 -10.73 -23.55 28.97
C LYS A 589 -9.75 -23.37 27.82
N GLY A 590 -8.62 -24.05 27.87
CA GLY A 590 -7.67 -24.06 26.77
C GLY A 590 -6.32 -24.66 27.14
N ASN A 591 -5.29 -24.33 26.35
CA ASN A 591 -3.97 -24.94 26.48
C ASN A 591 -2.86 -23.89 26.42
N GLN A 592 -1.74 -24.19 27.07
CA GLN A 592 -0.52 -23.39 27.05
C GLN A 592 0.69 -24.24 26.66
N GLY A 593 1.42 -23.81 25.64
CA GLY A 593 2.68 -24.43 25.22
C GLY A 593 3.87 -23.72 25.85
N LEU A 594 4.77 -24.49 26.47
CA LEU A 594 5.99 -24.02 27.11
C LEU A 594 7.23 -24.45 26.34
N LEU A 595 8.25 -23.59 26.33
CA LEU A 595 9.59 -23.88 25.82
C LEU A 595 10.65 -23.45 26.83
N PHE A 596 11.85 -24.00 26.70
CA PHE A 596 12.96 -23.76 27.62
C PHE A 596 14.12 -23.11 26.87
N VAL A 597 14.74 -22.09 27.46
CA VAL A 597 15.90 -21.40 26.90
C VAL A 597 17.01 -21.26 27.92
N SER A 598 18.27 -21.18 27.47
CA SER A 598 19.40 -20.89 28.36
C SER A 598 19.32 -19.47 28.93
N SER A 599 19.58 -19.31 30.22
CA SER A 599 19.60 -17.98 30.86
C SER A 599 20.76 -17.09 30.41
N THR A 600 21.79 -17.65 29.76
CA THR A 600 22.98 -16.90 29.31
C THR A 600 22.87 -16.34 27.89
N ASN A 601 22.26 -17.10 26.97
CA ASN A 601 22.24 -16.76 25.54
C ASN A 601 20.88 -16.92 24.86
N TYR A 602 19.84 -17.26 25.62
CA TYR A 602 18.46 -17.43 25.15
C TYR A 602 18.26 -18.48 24.02
N LYS A 603 19.25 -19.36 23.79
CA LYS A 603 19.08 -20.47 22.85
C LYS A 603 18.12 -21.51 23.43
N MET A 604 17.29 -22.07 22.56
CA MET A 604 16.35 -23.13 22.91
C MET A 604 17.08 -24.38 23.40
N LEU A 605 16.61 -24.92 24.53
CA LEU A 605 17.10 -26.14 25.15
C LEU A 605 16.08 -27.28 24.98
N ASP A 606 16.53 -28.50 25.19
CA ASP A 606 15.62 -29.60 25.53
C ASP A 606 15.04 -29.37 26.93
N ILE A 607 13.96 -30.07 27.29
CA ILE A 607 13.37 -29.93 28.63
C ILE A 607 14.42 -30.33 29.69
N PRO A 608 14.73 -29.44 30.66
CA PRO A 608 15.66 -29.76 31.74
C PRO A 608 15.20 -30.97 32.56
N GLN A 609 16.15 -31.80 32.99
CA GLN A 609 15.84 -33.09 33.63
C GLN A 609 15.06 -32.95 34.94
N ASP A 610 15.35 -31.90 35.71
CA ASP A 610 14.63 -31.52 36.93
C ASP A 610 13.17 -31.18 36.66
N VAL A 611 12.88 -30.47 35.55
CA VAL A 611 11.51 -30.20 35.10
C VAL A 611 10.80 -31.48 34.71
N VAL A 612 11.46 -32.37 33.95
CA VAL A 612 10.89 -33.67 33.55
C VAL A 612 10.52 -34.49 34.77
N SER A 613 11.42 -34.61 35.75
CA SER A 613 11.16 -35.35 36.98
C SER A 613 10.01 -34.76 37.81
N ALA A 614 9.90 -33.42 37.88
CA ALA A 614 8.81 -32.75 38.58
C ALA A 614 7.46 -32.93 37.86
N PHE A 615 7.45 -32.92 36.53
CA PHE A 615 6.22 -32.94 35.74
C PHE A 615 5.64 -34.35 35.54
N ILE A 616 6.50 -35.38 35.42
CA ILE A 616 6.06 -36.78 35.23
C ILE A 616 5.18 -37.27 36.39
N ALA A 617 5.45 -36.83 37.62
CA ALA A 617 4.65 -37.22 38.79
C ALA A 617 3.19 -36.74 38.73
N HIS A 618 2.87 -35.78 37.85
CA HIS A 618 1.57 -35.13 37.72
C HIS A 618 1.00 -35.19 36.28
N THR A 619 1.53 -36.09 35.44
CA THR A 619 1.01 -36.38 34.08
C THR A 619 0.10 -37.60 34.12
#